data_AF-A0A520IAK0-F1
#
_entry.id   AF-A0A520IAK0-F1
#
_cell.length_a   1.000
_cell.length_b   1.000
_cell.length_c   1.000
_cell.angle_alpha   90.00
_cell.angle_beta   90.00
_cell.angle_gamma   90.00
#
_symmetry.space_group_name_H-M   'P 1'
#
loop_
_entity.id
_entity.type
_entity.pdbx_description
1 polymer ?
#
loop_
_entity_poly.entity_id
_entity_poly.type
_entity_poly.pdbx_seq_one_letter_code
_entity_poly.pdbx_strand_id
1 'polypeptide(L)'
;PVHDAYPTKNIYFTEQWVGGPGNFAEDLKWHVSNLIIGATRNWSKNVLEWNLAADPSYGPHTVGGCTTCLGALTINPGVVRNVAYYTVGHASKFVKAGSVRIASNVINNLNNVAFKTPDGKKVLIVVNNNTATQFFNIRIGGKSVNTSLTAGAVGTYVW
;
A
#
# COMPACT_ATOMS: atom_id res chain seq x y z
N PRO A 1 11.03 8.25 -17.96
CA PRO A 1 11.43 7.46 -16.76
C PRO A 1 12.00 6.08 -17.16
N VAL A 2 12.53 5.27 -16.22
CA VAL A 2 13.22 3.99 -16.54
C VAL A 2 12.39 3.06 -17.43
N HIS A 3 11.07 2.96 -17.19
CA HIS A 3 10.17 2.17 -18.03
C HIS A 3 10.14 2.65 -19.48
N ASP A 4 10.01 3.96 -19.72
CA ASP A 4 9.88 4.50 -21.08
C ASP A 4 11.15 4.26 -21.91
N ALA A 5 12.32 4.26 -21.26
CA ALA A 5 13.59 3.94 -21.90
C ALA A 5 13.78 2.43 -22.12
N TYR A 6 13.23 1.59 -21.23
CA TYR A 6 13.41 0.15 -21.23
C TYR A 6 12.08 -0.61 -21.01
N PRO A 7 11.11 -0.50 -21.93
CA PRO A 7 9.73 -0.95 -21.70
C PRO A 7 9.58 -2.47 -21.57
N THR A 8 10.56 -3.23 -22.06
CA THR A 8 10.61 -4.70 -21.95
C THR A 8 11.25 -5.19 -20.64
N LYS A 9 11.82 -4.28 -19.83
CA LYS A 9 12.44 -4.63 -18.55
C LYS A 9 11.43 -4.46 -17.41
N ASN A 10 11.45 -5.43 -16.50
CA ASN A 10 10.61 -5.40 -15.32
C ASN A 10 11.19 -4.43 -14.28
N ILE A 11 10.30 -3.78 -13.53
CA ILE A 11 10.66 -2.96 -12.37
C ILE A 11 10.11 -3.66 -11.13
N TYR A 12 10.91 -3.67 -10.07
CA TYR A 12 10.57 -4.27 -8.79
C TYR A 12 10.93 -3.30 -7.67
N PHE A 13 10.00 -3.06 -6.76
CA PHE A 13 10.21 -2.30 -5.55
C PHE A 13 10.53 -3.29 -4.44
N THR A 14 11.79 -3.32 -4.01
CA THR A 14 12.33 -4.43 -3.23
C THR A 14 12.43 -4.14 -1.74
N GLU A 15 12.36 -2.88 -1.31
CA GLU A 15 12.49 -2.56 0.11
C GLU A 15 12.01 -1.13 0.42
N GLN A 16 11.23 -1.01 1.49
CA GLN A 16 11.10 0.17 2.33
C GLN A 16 10.81 -0.28 3.76
N TRP A 17 11.16 0.53 4.75
CA TRP A 17 10.93 0.24 6.16
C TRP A 17 10.04 1.30 6.80
N VAL A 18 9.45 0.94 7.94
CA VAL A 18 8.76 1.87 8.85
C VAL A 18 9.61 2.05 10.09
N GLY A 19 9.75 3.29 10.58
CA GLY A 19 10.48 3.59 11.80
C GLY A 19 9.67 3.60 13.08
N GLY A 20 10.34 3.28 14.19
CA GLY A 20 9.86 3.42 15.55
C GLY A 20 10.55 4.58 16.31
N PRO A 21 9.87 5.29 17.22
CA PRO A 21 8.41 5.29 17.40
C PRO A 21 7.70 5.89 16.17
N GLY A 22 6.70 5.19 15.64
CA GLY A 22 6.00 5.57 14.40
C GLY A 22 4.76 6.43 14.62
N ASN A 23 4.23 7.00 13.54
CA ASN A 23 2.94 7.67 13.49
C ASN A 23 2.02 6.90 12.54
N PHE A 24 1.22 6.00 13.10
CA PHE A 24 0.40 5.08 12.31
C PHE A 24 -0.41 5.76 11.20
N ALA A 25 -1.04 6.91 11.49
CA ALA A 25 -1.91 7.59 10.52
C ALA A 25 -1.10 8.17 9.35
N GLU A 26 0.01 8.84 9.63
CA GLU A 26 0.86 9.43 8.60
C GLU A 26 1.65 8.36 7.84
N ASP A 27 2.16 7.35 8.54
CA ASP A 27 2.92 6.25 7.94
C ASP A 27 2.04 5.43 7.00
N LEU A 28 0.80 5.07 7.41
CA LEU A 28 -0.13 4.32 6.57
C LEU A 28 -0.43 5.10 5.28
N LYS A 29 -0.76 6.38 5.44
CA LYS A 29 -1.10 7.29 4.35
C LYS A 29 0.06 7.43 3.36
N TRP A 30 1.27 7.64 3.87
CA TRP A 30 2.49 7.80 3.05
C TRP A 30 2.88 6.49 2.35
N HIS A 31 2.93 5.38 3.07
CA HIS A 31 3.35 4.09 2.51
C HIS A 31 2.36 3.58 1.46
N VAL A 32 1.05 3.71 1.70
CA VAL A 32 0.05 3.34 0.68
C VAL A 32 0.13 4.26 -0.53
N SER A 33 0.27 5.58 -0.34
CA SER A 33 0.39 6.55 -1.44
C SER A 33 1.61 6.31 -2.32
N ASN A 34 2.78 6.13 -1.72
CA ASN A 34 4.05 6.10 -2.45
C ASN A 34 4.43 4.70 -2.90
N LEU A 35 4.17 3.68 -2.07
CA LEU A 35 4.62 2.33 -2.34
C LEU A 35 3.53 1.53 -3.04
N ILE A 36 2.40 1.27 -2.36
CA ILE A 36 1.33 0.44 -2.93
C ILE A 36 0.76 1.07 -4.21
N ILE A 37 0.44 2.36 -4.16
CA ILE A 37 -0.12 3.10 -5.30
C ILE A 37 1.01 3.59 -6.21
N GLY A 38 1.95 4.37 -5.67
CA GLY A 38 2.99 5.03 -6.48
C GLY A 38 3.86 4.05 -7.25
N ALA A 39 4.44 3.04 -6.60
CA ALA A 39 5.33 2.09 -7.27
C ALA A 39 4.60 1.29 -8.35
N THR A 40 3.38 0.82 -8.09
CA THR A 40 2.62 0.02 -9.08
C THR A 40 2.04 0.85 -10.22
N ARG A 41 1.74 2.14 -9.99
CA ARG A 41 1.43 3.10 -11.07
C ARG A 41 2.68 3.48 -11.88
N ASN A 42 3.86 3.34 -11.30
CA ASN A 42 5.17 3.54 -11.93
C ASN A 42 5.83 2.20 -12.34
N TRP A 43 5.01 1.27 -12.82
CA TRP A 43 5.42 0.02 -13.49
C TRP A 43 6.08 -1.06 -12.60
N SER A 44 6.17 -0.84 -11.28
CA SER A 44 6.63 -1.89 -10.39
C SER A 44 5.66 -3.08 -10.38
N LYS A 45 6.20 -4.29 -10.49
CA LYS A 45 5.44 -5.54 -10.44
C LYS A 45 5.21 -6.07 -9.02
N ASN A 46 5.89 -5.50 -8.03
CA ASN A 46 5.74 -5.83 -6.61
C ASN A 46 5.98 -4.59 -5.72
N VAL A 47 5.70 -4.75 -4.44
CA VAL A 47 6.12 -3.85 -3.37
C VAL A 47 6.47 -4.71 -2.17
N LEU A 48 7.67 -4.56 -1.64
CA LEU A 48 8.13 -5.24 -0.44
C LEU A 48 8.44 -4.20 0.64
N GLU A 49 7.83 -4.38 1.80
CA GLU A 49 8.27 -3.76 3.06
C GLU A 49 9.38 -4.62 3.67
N TRP A 50 10.15 -4.06 4.59
CA TRP A 50 11.39 -4.67 5.09
C TRP A 50 11.15 -5.80 6.10
N ASN A 51 11.28 -5.52 7.40
CA ASN A 51 11.20 -6.56 8.42
C ASN A 51 9.74 -7.03 8.62
N LEU A 52 9.50 -8.34 8.47
CA LEU A 52 8.19 -8.92 8.82
C LEU A 52 7.92 -8.87 10.32
N ALA A 53 8.94 -9.12 11.15
CA ALA A 53 8.81 -9.14 12.60
C ALA A 53 10.06 -8.62 13.29
N ALA A 54 9.87 -7.98 14.43
CA ALA A 54 10.92 -7.59 15.36
C ALA A 54 10.39 -7.72 16.81
N ASP A 55 11.30 -7.71 17.79
CA ASP A 55 10.92 -7.59 19.20
C ASP A 55 10.56 -6.12 19.57
N PRO A 56 10.07 -5.84 20.80
CA PRO A 56 9.76 -4.47 21.23
C PRO A 56 10.94 -3.51 21.27
N SER A 57 12.18 -4.00 21.23
CA SER A 57 13.42 -3.23 21.15
C SER A 57 13.94 -3.07 19.72
N TYR A 58 13.12 -3.38 18.71
CA TYR A 58 13.48 -3.35 17.28
C TYR A 58 14.59 -4.34 16.90
N GLY A 59 14.79 -5.36 17.73
CA GLY A 59 15.81 -6.37 17.58
C GLY A 59 15.31 -7.66 16.90
N PRO A 60 16.25 -8.56 16.56
CA PRO A 60 17.69 -8.32 16.55
C PRO A 60 18.12 -7.47 15.35
N HIS A 61 19.16 -6.65 15.52
CA HIS A 61 19.82 -5.92 14.43
C HIS A 61 21.34 -6.00 14.57
N THR A 62 22.08 -5.77 13.49
CA THR A 62 23.55 -5.76 13.50
C THR A 62 24.10 -4.53 14.22
N VAL A 63 25.36 -4.61 14.67
CA VAL A 63 26.11 -3.43 15.13
C VAL A 63 26.29 -2.48 13.95
N GLY A 64 25.86 -1.23 14.11
CA GLY A 64 25.82 -0.24 13.03
C GLY A 64 24.62 -0.36 12.09
N GLY A 65 23.75 -1.35 12.30
CA GLY A 65 22.48 -1.50 11.60
C GLY A 65 21.39 -0.56 12.12
N CYS A 66 20.19 -0.68 11.55
CA CYS A 66 19.04 0.11 11.94
C CYS A 66 18.56 -0.24 13.34
N THR A 67 18.63 0.73 14.26
CA THR A 67 18.24 0.57 15.67
C THR A 67 16.78 0.96 15.95
N THR A 68 16.06 1.42 14.93
CA THR A 68 14.69 1.92 15.03
C THR A 68 13.75 1.30 13.99
N CYS A 69 14.16 0.19 13.36
CA CYS A 69 13.37 -0.45 12.31
C CYS A 69 12.21 -1.25 12.90
N LEU A 70 10.99 -0.72 12.73
CA LEU A 70 9.78 -1.36 13.20
C LEU A 70 9.41 -2.52 12.26
N GLY A 71 9.32 -3.73 12.79
CA GLY A 71 8.78 -4.85 12.05
C GLY A 71 7.30 -4.66 11.73
N ALA A 72 6.80 -5.26 10.65
CA ALA A 72 5.37 -5.31 10.38
C ALA A 72 4.58 -5.93 11.54
N LEU A 73 5.23 -6.83 12.29
CA LEU A 73 4.77 -7.41 13.54
C LEU A 73 5.76 -7.09 14.67
N THR A 74 5.26 -6.78 15.85
CA THR A 74 6.05 -6.83 17.10
C THR A 74 5.67 -8.08 17.87
N ILE A 75 6.67 -8.89 18.26
CA ILE A 75 6.47 -10.19 18.93
C ILE A 75 7.08 -10.15 20.33
N ASN A 76 6.26 -10.16 21.40
CA ASN A 76 6.63 -10.49 22.80
C ASN A 76 5.44 -10.21 23.76
N PRO A 77 4.95 -11.17 24.58
CA PRO A 77 4.78 -12.59 24.28
C PRO A 77 3.63 -12.84 23.27
N GLY A 78 2.87 -11.80 22.91
CA GLY A 78 1.84 -11.82 21.87
C GLY A 78 2.30 -11.18 20.57
N VAL A 79 1.35 -10.94 19.66
CA VAL A 79 1.60 -10.31 18.35
C VAL A 79 0.86 -8.99 18.24
N VAL A 80 1.61 -7.91 18.04
CA VAL A 80 1.08 -6.59 17.66
C VAL A 80 1.31 -6.40 16.16
N ARG A 81 0.27 -5.96 15.44
CA ARG A 81 0.37 -5.61 14.02
C ARG A 81 0.69 -4.13 13.90
N ASN A 82 1.80 -3.81 13.26
CA ASN A 82 2.24 -2.44 13.02
C ASN A 82 1.77 -1.98 11.62
N VAL A 83 2.01 -0.72 11.31
CA VAL A 83 1.49 -0.08 10.09
C VAL A 83 1.92 -0.76 8.79
N ALA A 84 3.13 -1.32 8.70
CA ALA A 84 3.56 -2.09 7.52
C ALA A 84 2.67 -3.32 7.26
N TYR A 85 2.17 -3.99 8.31
CA TYR A 85 1.22 -5.11 8.17
C TYR A 85 -0.07 -4.65 7.48
N TYR A 86 -0.63 -3.53 7.92
CA TYR A 86 -1.86 -2.99 7.33
C TYR A 86 -1.65 -2.45 5.92
N THR A 87 -0.52 -1.76 5.69
CA THR A 87 -0.11 -1.27 4.36
C THR A 87 -0.09 -2.40 3.34
N VAL A 88 0.66 -3.48 3.62
CA VAL A 88 0.71 -4.64 2.73
C VAL A 88 -0.64 -5.34 2.67
N GLY A 89 -1.36 -5.43 3.79
CA GLY A 89 -2.66 -6.08 3.90
C GLY A 89 -3.75 -5.46 3.02
N HIS A 90 -3.74 -4.14 2.79
CA HIS A 90 -4.65 -3.46 1.87
C HIS A 90 -4.51 -3.94 0.42
N ALA A 91 -3.33 -4.45 0.04
CA ALA A 91 -3.08 -5.00 -1.29
C ALA A 91 -3.09 -6.53 -1.32
N SER A 92 -2.19 -7.19 -0.57
CA SER A 92 -1.88 -8.62 -0.71
C SER A 92 -3.07 -9.57 -0.44
N LYS A 93 -4.03 -9.13 0.37
CA LYS A 93 -5.24 -9.91 0.64
C LYS A 93 -6.13 -10.03 -0.60
N PHE A 94 -6.14 -9.01 -1.47
CA PHE A 94 -7.11 -8.88 -2.57
C PHE A 94 -6.47 -8.90 -3.97
N VAL A 95 -5.24 -8.39 -4.10
CA VAL A 95 -4.47 -8.35 -5.35
C VAL A 95 -3.54 -9.57 -5.39
N LYS A 96 -4.04 -10.67 -5.95
CA LYS A 96 -3.30 -11.94 -6.03
C LYS A 96 -2.25 -11.92 -7.14
N ALA A 97 -1.26 -12.80 -7.04
CA ALA A 97 -0.28 -13.02 -8.10
C ALA A 97 -0.99 -13.23 -9.45
N GLY A 98 -0.47 -12.61 -10.52
CA GLY A 98 -1.11 -12.60 -11.84
C GLY A 98 -2.17 -11.51 -12.04
N SER A 99 -2.50 -10.71 -11.00
CA SER A 99 -3.33 -9.52 -11.19
C SER A 99 -2.63 -8.51 -12.11
N VAL A 100 -3.41 -7.83 -12.94
CA VAL A 100 -2.92 -6.82 -13.89
C VAL A 100 -3.46 -5.46 -13.48
N ARG A 101 -2.57 -4.45 -13.39
CA ARG A 101 -2.98 -3.07 -13.14
C ARG A 101 -3.82 -2.57 -14.31
N ILE A 102 -4.97 -1.96 -14.03
CA ILE A 102 -5.84 -1.34 -15.03
C ILE A 102 -5.89 0.17 -14.82
N ALA A 103 -6.27 0.91 -15.85
CA ALA A 103 -6.32 2.38 -15.78
C ALA A 103 -7.39 2.86 -14.80
N SER A 104 -7.06 3.91 -14.04
CA SER A 104 -7.96 4.67 -13.19
C SER A 104 -7.52 6.14 -13.13
N ASN A 105 -8.49 7.05 -13.04
CA ASN A 105 -8.23 8.47 -12.81
C ASN A 105 -8.01 8.75 -11.31
N VAL A 106 -7.37 9.89 -11.01
CA VAL A 106 -7.20 10.41 -9.65
C VAL A 106 -7.96 11.73 -9.56
N ILE A 107 -8.71 11.94 -8.48
CA ILE A 107 -9.49 13.16 -8.23
C ILE A 107 -9.27 13.60 -6.78
N ASN A 108 -9.32 14.91 -6.51
CA ASN A 108 -9.40 15.48 -5.16
C ASN A 108 -8.46 14.83 -4.13
N ASN A 109 -7.19 14.61 -4.50
CA ASN A 109 -6.19 14.01 -3.61
C ASN A 109 -6.57 12.61 -3.06
N LEU A 110 -7.42 11.88 -3.79
CA LEU A 110 -7.73 10.46 -3.58
C LEU A 110 -6.80 9.61 -4.44
N ASN A 111 -5.55 9.49 -4.00
CA ASN A 111 -4.58 8.62 -4.66
C ASN A 111 -5.13 7.19 -4.69
N ASN A 112 -5.05 6.54 -5.84
CA ASN A 112 -5.60 5.20 -6.00
C ASN A 112 -4.87 4.37 -7.05
N VAL A 113 -5.04 3.06 -6.97
CA VAL A 113 -4.65 2.10 -8.01
C VAL A 113 -5.71 1.03 -8.17
N ALA A 114 -5.96 0.63 -9.41
CA ALA A 114 -6.92 -0.40 -9.75
C ALA A 114 -6.24 -1.62 -10.39
N PHE A 115 -6.75 -2.81 -10.10
CA PHE A 115 -6.28 -4.08 -10.63
C PHE A 115 -7.46 -4.93 -11.13
N LYS A 116 -7.22 -5.73 -12.16
CA LYS A 116 -8.06 -6.89 -12.52
C LYS A 116 -7.34 -8.15 -12.04
N THR A 117 -8.01 -8.95 -11.24
CA THR A 117 -7.46 -10.21 -10.70
C THR A 117 -7.59 -11.35 -11.72
N PRO A 118 -6.86 -12.47 -11.54
CA PRO A 118 -7.00 -13.65 -12.39
C PRO A 118 -8.41 -14.26 -12.38
N ASP A 119 -9.14 -14.18 -11.26
CA ASP A 119 -10.54 -14.63 -11.14
C ASP A 119 -11.55 -13.61 -11.72
N GLY A 120 -11.07 -12.54 -12.38
CA GLY A 120 -11.90 -11.58 -13.11
C GLY A 120 -12.49 -10.44 -12.27
N LYS A 121 -12.28 -10.45 -10.95
CA LYS A 121 -12.66 -9.35 -10.06
C LYS A 121 -11.83 -8.10 -10.32
N LYS A 122 -12.35 -6.98 -9.83
CA LYS A 122 -11.66 -5.69 -9.82
C LYS A 122 -11.39 -5.29 -8.40
N VAL A 123 -10.19 -4.79 -8.17
CA VAL A 123 -9.75 -4.30 -6.87
C VAL A 123 -9.33 -2.85 -7.04
N LEU A 124 -9.88 -1.96 -6.24
CA LEU A 124 -9.48 -0.56 -6.17
C LEU A 124 -8.97 -0.28 -4.76
N ILE A 125 -7.73 0.19 -4.66
CA ILE A 125 -7.15 0.68 -3.41
C ILE A 125 -7.13 2.20 -3.49
N VAL A 126 -7.71 2.88 -2.51
CA VAL A 126 -7.81 4.34 -2.43
C VAL A 126 -7.29 4.80 -1.08
N VAL A 127 -6.49 5.85 -1.06
CA VAL A 127 -6.11 6.58 0.15
C VAL A 127 -6.61 8.01 0.08
N ASN A 128 -7.23 8.48 1.15
CA ASN A 128 -7.66 9.86 1.27
C ASN A 128 -6.54 10.72 1.88
N ASN A 129 -5.81 11.44 1.03
CA ASN A 129 -4.73 12.32 1.48
C ASN A 129 -5.20 13.71 1.95
N ASN A 130 -6.51 13.94 2.03
CA ASN A 130 -7.07 15.18 2.55
C ASN A 130 -7.17 15.17 4.08
N THR A 131 -7.37 16.34 4.66
CA THR A 131 -7.62 16.55 6.09
C THR A 131 -9.09 16.41 6.49
N ALA A 132 -9.98 16.15 5.51
CA ALA A 132 -11.42 15.97 5.72
C ALA A 132 -11.93 14.72 5.00
N THR A 133 -13.09 14.22 5.45
CA THR A 133 -13.82 13.15 4.76
C THR A 133 -14.08 13.53 3.31
N GLN A 134 -13.82 12.61 2.39
CA GLN A 134 -14.09 12.78 0.98
C GLN A 134 -15.15 11.80 0.52
N PHE A 135 -16.19 12.31 -0.13
CA PHE A 135 -17.20 11.51 -0.82
C PHE A 135 -16.78 11.37 -2.29
N PHE A 136 -16.89 10.16 -2.83
CA PHE A 136 -16.53 9.89 -4.22
C PHE A 136 -17.34 8.74 -4.81
N ASN A 137 -17.28 8.65 -6.13
CA ASN A 137 -17.98 7.62 -6.89
C ASN A 137 -16.96 6.69 -7.55
N ILE A 138 -17.12 5.40 -7.37
CA ILE A 138 -16.40 4.39 -8.16
C ILE A 138 -17.29 4.06 -9.36
N ARG A 139 -16.83 4.33 -10.58
CA ARG A 139 -17.61 4.16 -11.82
C ARG A 139 -16.91 3.21 -12.78
N ILE A 140 -17.65 2.29 -13.36
CA ILE A 140 -17.16 1.38 -14.40
C ILE A 140 -18.29 0.87 -15.30
N GLY A 141 -18.14 1.01 -16.62
CA GLY A 141 -19.08 0.45 -17.60
C GLY A 141 -20.55 0.82 -17.34
N GLY A 142 -20.82 2.09 -16.99
CA GLY A 142 -22.16 2.59 -16.67
C GLY A 142 -22.68 2.26 -15.25
N LYS A 143 -21.99 1.40 -14.49
CA LYS A 143 -22.29 1.13 -13.07
C LYS A 143 -21.57 2.12 -12.16
N SER A 144 -22.18 2.46 -11.04
CA SER A 144 -21.58 3.33 -10.03
C SER A 144 -21.91 2.91 -8.61
N VAL A 145 -20.97 3.10 -7.69
CA VAL A 145 -21.21 3.05 -6.25
C VAL A 145 -20.67 4.33 -5.61
N ASN A 146 -21.44 4.89 -4.68
CA ASN A 146 -21.07 6.07 -3.92
C ASN A 146 -20.48 5.62 -2.59
N THR A 147 -19.36 6.20 -2.17
CA THR A 147 -18.69 5.86 -0.92
C THR A 147 -17.96 7.08 -0.37
N SER A 148 -17.36 6.93 0.80
CA SER A 148 -16.51 7.95 1.40
C SER A 148 -15.37 7.34 2.19
N LEU A 149 -14.32 8.13 2.39
CA LEU A 149 -13.20 7.84 3.28
C LEU A 149 -12.97 9.04 4.19
N THR A 150 -12.80 8.79 5.48
CA THR A 150 -12.35 9.82 6.43
C THR A 150 -10.93 10.28 6.10
N ALA A 151 -10.49 11.39 6.70
CA ALA A 151 -9.13 11.91 6.50
C ALA A 151 -8.07 10.84 6.83
N GLY A 152 -7.09 10.66 5.94
CA GLY A 152 -6.00 9.69 6.11
C GLY A 152 -6.39 8.22 5.94
N ALA A 153 -7.67 7.90 5.76
CA ALA A 153 -8.13 6.51 5.66
C ALA A 153 -7.76 5.87 4.31
N VAL A 154 -7.54 4.56 4.36
CA VAL A 154 -7.32 3.70 3.19
C VAL A 154 -8.50 2.74 3.05
N GLY A 155 -9.05 2.65 1.85
CA GLY A 155 -10.12 1.72 1.49
C GLY A 155 -9.68 0.78 0.38
N THR A 156 -10.00 -0.51 0.53
CA THR A 156 -9.86 -1.50 -0.55
C THR A 156 -11.24 -2.02 -0.94
N TYR A 157 -11.64 -1.75 -2.18
CA TYR A 157 -12.94 -2.09 -2.74
C TYR A 157 -12.78 -3.24 -3.73
N VAL A 158 -13.66 -4.25 -3.65
CA VAL A 158 -13.60 -5.45 -4.50
C VAL A 158 -14.97 -5.74 -5.08
N TRP A 159 -15.05 -5.98 -6.39
CA TRP A 159 -16.29 -6.33 -7.09
C TRP A 159 -16.06 -7.11 -8.39
#